data_AF-H1KZF2-F1
#
_entry.id   AF-H1KZF2-F1
#
_cell.length_a   1.000
_cell.length_b   1.000
_cell.length_c   1.000
_cell.angle_alpha   90.00
_cell.angle_beta   90.00
_cell.angle_gamma   90.00
#
_symmetry.space_group_name_H-M   'P 1'
#
loop_
_entity.id
_entity.type
_entity.pdbx_description
1 polymer ?
#
loop_
_entity_poly.entity_id
_entity_poly.type
_entity_poly.pdbx_seq_one_letter_code
_entity_poly.pdbx_strand_id
1 'polypeptide(L)'
;MDLYAIAEYLVNNYGYLGIFLVAFTEAFIQPVPPDIFIMGASMFGLNPLISALVATIGSLFGGLFGHFLGNRLGHPAFTRLFGGKYLTKGEEFFNKYGFWGVVLAGFTPLPYKVIAWLAGIFEMSKLPFSIGTFIGRLPRFLAIAYFGNILGRLDYSILIETLNKINIQLFYAINSHYNMFLDTIMAIITHSAYPIAIVILALSFLKDRNFGKKVFIALTLAFLIAFSLKYIINEPRPYLVLKNIHLLSYEDYEPSFPSGHTTVAFTISTLFYSYSKKIGLILLIWAILVGYSRVYVGVHYPYDVLAGAIIGIVCGYLIVSKRIKGLLKLFERY
;
A
#
# COMPACT_ATOMS: atom_id res chain seq x y z
N MET A 1 -1.55 -2.71 12.41
CA MET A 1 -2.92 -3.13 12.80
C MET A 1 -3.62 -3.49 11.52
N ASP A 2 -3.96 -4.76 11.31
CA ASP A 2 -4.58 -5.23 10.08
C ASP A 2 -6.07 -4.85 10.08
N LEU A 3 -6.40 -3.77 9.37
CA LEU A 3 -7.77 -3.26 9.25
C LEU A 3 -8.71 -4.26 8.59
N TYR A 4 -8.20 -5.13 7.73
CA TYR A 4 -8.99 -6.17 7.08
C TYR A 4 -9.41 -7.23 8.11
N ALA A 5 -8.46 -7.77 8.87
CA ALA A 5 -8.74 -8.77 9.90
C ALA A 5 -9.70 -8.23 10.98
N ILE A 6 -9.61 -6.95 11.35
CA ILE A 6 -10.54 -6.32 12.29
C ILE A 6 -11.93 -6.19 11.68
N ALA A 7 -12.02 -5.76 10.41
CA ALA A 7 -13.31 -5.65 9.73
C ALA A 7 -13.98 -7.02 9.59
N GLU A 8 -13.23 -8.05 9.21
CA GLU A 8 -13.69 -9.44 9.13
C GLU A 8 -14.19 -9.95 10.49
N TYR A 9 -13.36 -9.80 11.54
CA TYR A 9 -13.75 -10.19 12.89
C TYR A 9 -15.04 -9.49 13.35
N LEU A 10 -15.13 -8.18 13.13
CA LEU A 10 -16.28 -7.38 13.56
C LEU A 10 -17.56 -7.77 12.82
N VAL A 11 -17.47 -8.00 11.51
CA VAL A 11 -18.61 -8.43 10.69
C VAL A 11 -19.05 -9.84 11.05
N ASN A 12 -18.12 -10.79 11.19
CA ASN A 12 -18.44 -12.19 11.46
C ASN A 12 -19.04 -12.41 12.86
N ASN A 13 -18.58 -11.65 13.86
CA ASN A 13 -19.05 -11.81 15.24
C ASN A 13 -20.26 -10.92 15.60
N TYR A 14 -20.38 -9.73 15.00
CA TYR A 14 -21.38 -8.73 15.39
C TYR A 14 -22.31 -8.30 14.26
N GLY A 15 -22.03 -8.67 13.01
CA GLY A 15 -22.87 -8.38 11.84
C GLY A 15 -23.27 -6.90 11.72
N TYR A 16 -24.56 -6.65 11.52
CA TYR A 16 -25.10 -5.29 11.43
C TYR A 16 -24.90 -4.45 12.71
N LEU A 17 -24.90 -5.08 13.90
CA LEU A 17 -24.67 -4.36 15.15
C LEU A 17 -23.25 -3.78 15.20
N GLY A 18 -22.27 -4.51 14.69
CA GLY A 18 -20.90 -4.01 14.58
C GLY A 18 -20.81 -2.77 13.69
N ILE A 19 -21.48 -2.80 12.53
CA ILE A 19 -21.54 -1.65 11.60
C ILE A 19 -22.17 -0.44 12.28
N PHE A 20 -23.30 -0.65 12.99
CA PHE A 20 -23.98 0.40 13.73
C PHE A 20 -23.05 1.06 14.74
N LEU A 21 -22.36 0.26 15.57
CA LEU A 21 -21.49 0.76 16.63
C LEU A 21 -20.32 1.56 16.08
N VAL A 22 -19.67 1.07 15.02
CA VAL A 22 -18.55 1.78 14.38
C VAL A 22 -19.02 3.11 13.76
N ALA A 23 -20.15 3.10 13.04
CA ALA A 23 -20.69 4.32 12.46
C ALA A 23 -21.15 5.32 13.53
N PHE A 24 -21.67 4.83 14.65
CA PHE A 24 -22.05 5.64 15.81
C PHE A 24 -20.83 6.29 16.45
N THR A 25 -19.80 5.52 16.81
CA THR A 25 -18.61 6.05 17.50
C THR A 25 -17.77 6.96 16.61
N GLU A 26 -17.66 6.65 15.31
CA GLU A 26 -16.95 7.53 14.36
C GLU A 26 -17.59 8.89 14.27
N ALA A 27 -18.92 8.96 14.28
CA ALA A 27 -19.65 10.19 14.09
C ALA A 27 -19.49 11.21 15.23
N PHE A 28 -18.90 10.85 16.38
CA PHE A 28 -18.59 11.82 17.45
C PHE A 28 -17.17 11.78 18.02
N ILE A 29 -16.42 10.68 17.93
CA ILE A 29 -15.09 10.61 18.58
C ILE A 29 -14.05 9.71 17.91
N GLN A 30 -14.45 8.58 17.32
CA GLN A 30 -13.49 7.58 16.84
C GLN A 30 -12.78 8.03 15.54
N PRO A 31 -11.45 7.87 15.40
CA PRO A 31 -10.71 8.37 14.24
C PRO A 31 -10.88 7.51 12.98
N VAL A 32 -11.23 6.23 13.12
CA VAL A 32 -11.33 5.28 12.01
C VAL A 32 -12.64 5.48 11.23
N PRO A 33 -12.61 5.72 9.91
CA PRO A 33 -13.82 5.85 9.09
C PRO A 33 -14.65 4.54 9.07
N PRO A 34 -15.99 4.61 9.09
CA PRO A 34 -16.84 3.41 9.02
C PRO A 34 -16.80 2.75 7.63
N ASP A 35 -16.34 3.46 6.60
CA ASP A 35 -16.28 3.05 5.20
C ASP A 35 -15.69 1.65 5.00
N ILE A 36 -14.55 1.36 5.66
CA ILE A 36 -13.85 0.08 5.56
C ILE A 36 -14.73 -1.07 6.08
N PHE A 37 -15.46 -0.81 7.17
CA PHE A 37 -16.34 -1.79 7.80
C PHE A 37 -17.63 -2.01 7.01
N ILE A 38 -18.19 -0.95 6.42
CA ILE A 38 -19.37 -1.04 5.54
C ILE A 38 -19.03 -1.82 4.26
N MET A 39 -17.85 -1.56 3.69
CA MET A 39 -17.34 -2.27 2.52
C MET A 39 -17.09 -3.74 2.87
N GLY A 40 -16.37 -4.01 3.95
CA GLY A 40 -16.10 -5.37 4.44
C GLY A 40 -17.37 -6.15 4.73
N ALA A 41 -18.34 -5.55 5.41
CA ALA A 41 -19.65 -6.14 5.68
C ALA A 41 -20.30 -6.72 4.42
N SER A 42 -20.36 -5.91 3.37
CA SER A 42 -21.00 -6.30 2.11
C SER A 42 -20.15 -7.29 1.31
N MET A 43 -18.82 -7.21 1.43
CA MET A 43 -17.89 -8.15 0.83
C MET A 43 -17.96 -9.54 1.46
N PHE A 44 -18.18 -9.62 2.78
CA PHE A 44 -18.35 -10.87 3.53
C PHE A 44 -19.79 -11.41 3.52
N GLY A 45 -20.66 -10.86 2.66
CA GLY A 45 -21.98 -11.43 2.38
C GLY A 45 -23.16 -10.76 3.09
N LEU A 46 -22.96 -9.68 3.86
CA LEU A 46 -24.11 -8.89 4.36
C LEU A 46 -24.78 -8.12 3.22
N ASN A 47 -26.09 -7.90 3.36
CA ASN A 47 -26.86 -7.20 2.34
C ASN A 47 -26.39 -5.73 2.23
N PRO A 48 -25.96 -5.25 1.05
CA PRO A 48 -25.36 -3.91 0.92
C PRO A 48 -26.34 -2.78 1.25
N LEU A 49 -27.64 -2.95 0.95
CA LEU A 49 -28.66 -1.96 1.29
C LEU A 49 -28.85 -1.86 2.81
N ILE A 50 -28.95 -3.01 3.50
CA ILE A 50 -29.13 -3.05 4.95
C ILE A 50 -27.88 -2.51 5.65
N SER A 51 -26.68 -2.89 5.21
CA SER A 51 -25.41 -2.37 5.73
C SER A 51 -25.32 -0.85 5.64
N ALA A 52 -25.70 -0.27 4.50
CA ALA A 52 -25.71 1.18 4.31
C ALA A 52 -26.74 1.87 5.22
N LEU A 53 -27.98 1.35 5.29
CA LEU A 53 -29.02 1.92 6.15
C LEU A 53 -28.64 1.88 7.62
N VAL A 54 -28.13 0.74 8.10
CA VAL A 54 -27.69 0.58 9.50
C VAL A 54 -26.54 1.53 9.82
N ALA A 55 -25.57 1.68 8.92
CA ALA A 55 -24.50 2.66 9.07
C ALA A 55 -25.01 4.09 9.10
N THR A 56 -25.97 4.45 8.23
CA THR A 56 -26.59 5.78 8.22
C THR A 56 -27.32 6.06 9.52
N ILE A 57 -28.08 5.08 10.06
CA ILE A 57 -28.79 5.21 11.33
C ILE A 57 -27.81 5.34 12.50
N GLY A 58 -26.80 4.47 12.58
CA GLY A 58 -25.76 4.54 13.61
C GLY A 58 -25.04 5.88 13.60
N SER A 59 -24.67 6.32 12.41
CA SER A 59 -24.11 7.65 12.21
C SER A 59 -25.04 8.79 12.60
N LEU A 60 -26.33 8.68 12.35
CA LEU A 60 -27.28 9.74 12.68
C LEU A 60 -27.36 9.91 14.19
N PHE A 61 -27.46 8.80 14.93
CA PHE A 61 -27.43 8.80 16.39
C PHE A 61 -26.09 9.30 16.93
N GLY A 62 -24.98 8.86 16.35
CA GLY A 62 -23.65 9.32 16.76
C GLY A 62 -23.45 10.81 16.46
N GLY A 63 -23.92 11.29 15.31
CA GLY A 63 -23.89 12.70 14.94
C GLY A 63 -24.74 13.56 15.85
N LEU A 64 -25.94 13.10 16.23
CA LEU A 64 -26.81 13.78 17.21
C LEU A 64 -26.16 13.82 18.60
N PHE A 65 -25.42 12.77 18.97
CA PHE A 65 -24.64 12.77 20.20
C PHE A 65 -23.48 13.76 20.13
N GLY A 66 -22.74 13.80 19.01
CA GLY A 66 -21.71 14.81 18.76
C GLY A 66 -22.24 16.25 18.76
N HIS A 67 -23.42 16.46 18.18
CA HIS A 67 -24.16 17.73 18.23
C HIS A 67 -24.50 18.14 19.66
N PHE A 68 -25.03 17.21 20.46
CA PHE A 68 -25.30 17.43 21.87
C PHE A 68 -24.04 17.79 22.66
N LEU A 69 -22.92 17.09 22.43
CA LEU A 69 -21.64 17.38 23.06
C LEU A 69 -21.12 18.76 22.65
N GLY A 70 -21.21 19.12 21.37
CA GLY A 70 -20.83 20.43 20.86
C GLY A 70 -21.60 21.57 21.53
N ASN A 71 -22.93 21.42 21.64
CA ASN A 71 -23.78 22.40 22.31
C ASN A 71 -23.45 22.51 23.81
N ARG A 72 -23.22 21.39 24.50
CA ARG A 72 -23.01 21.39 25.96
C ARG A 72 -21.60 21.77 26.40
N LEU A 73 -20.59 21.33 25.67
CA LEU A 73 -19.17 21.49 26.04
C LEU A 73 -18.48 22.64 25.30
N GLY A 74 -19.06 23.07 24.18
CA GLY A 74 -18.63 24.25 23.43
C GLY A 74 -17.21 24.20 22.88
N HIS A 75 -16.69 25.39 22.60
CA HIS A 75 -15.38 25.64 22.01
C HIS A 75 -14.20 25.00 22.79
N PRO A 76 -14.11 25.07 24.14
CA PRO A 76 -12.93 24.57 24.86
C PRO A 76 -12.68 23.07 24.69
N ALA A 77 -13.74 22.25 24.76
CA ALA A 77 -13.62 20.80 24.56
C ALA A 77 -13.30 20.45 23.11
N PHE A 78 -13.93 21.14 22.16
CA PHE A 78 -13.67 20.95 20.73
C PHE A 78 -12.22 21.25 20.37
N THR A 79 -11.68 22.39 20.83
CA THR A 79 -10.29 22.79 20.57
C THR A 79 -9.30 21.79 21.16
N ARG A 80 -9.61 21.17 22.31
CA ARG A 80 -8.77 20.14 22.92
C ARG A 80 -8.77 18.82 22.15
N LEU A 81 -9.92 18.43 21.58
CA LEU A 81 -10.08 17.16 20.88
C LEU A 81 -9.62 17.22 19.41
N PHE A 82 -9.91 18.31 18.72
CA PHE A 82 -9.68 18.43 17.27
C PHE A 82 -8.65 19.51 16.89
N GLY A 83 -8.42 20.50 17.75
CA GLY A 83 -7.49 21.61 17.51
C GLY A 83 -8.17 22.88 16.99
N GLY A 84 -7.63 24.04 17.37
CA GLY A 84 -8.24 25.36 17.06
C GLY A 84 -8.34 25.69 15.58
N LYS A 85 -7.43 25.15 14.76
CA LYS A 85 -7.48 25.32 13.29
C LYS A 85 -8.74 24.74 12.66
N TYR A 86 -9.27 23.63 13.20
CA TYR A 86 -10.50 23.01 12.71
C TYR A 86 -11.74 23.81 13.11
N LEU A 87 -11.67 24.56 14.21
CA LEU A 87 -12.76 25.42 14.66
C LEU A 87 -12.94 26.59 13.69
N THR A 88 -11.87 27.35 13.41
CA THR A 88 -11.94 28.51 12.50
C THR A 88 -12.35 28.10 11.09
N LYS A 89 -11.75 27.03 10.54
CA LYS A 89 -12.15 26.51 9.21
C LYS A 89 -13.58 25.98 9.20
N GLY A 90 -13.99 25.37 10.30
CA GLY A 90 -15.33 24.85 10.50
C GLY A 90 -16.37 25.96 10.51
N GLU A 91 -16.07 27.06 11.20
CA GLU A 91 -16.89 28.27 11.26
C GLU A 91 -17.06 28.91 9.88
N GLU A 92 -15.97 29.15 9.15
CA GLU A 92 -16.01 29.64 7.77
C GLU A 92 -16.86 28.74 6.86
N PHE A 93 -16.72 27.42 7.02
CA PHE A 93 -17.46 26.44 6.25
C PHE A 93 -18.96 26.44 6.58
N PHE A 94 -19.33 26.49 7.86
CA PHE A 94 -20.73 26.57 8.29
C PHE A 94 -21.37 27.90 7.91
N ASN A 95 -20.66 29.03 8.03
CA ASN A 95 -21.16 30.34 7.62
C ASN A 95 -21.42 30.39 6.10
N LYS A 96 -20.61 29.69 5.30
CA LYS A 96 -20.76 29.66 3.85
C LYS A 96 -21.86 28.71 3.38
N TYR A 97 -21.98 27.52 3.99
CA TYR A 97 -22.82 26.45 3.45
C TYR A 97 -24.01 26.05 4.34
N GLY A 98 -24.00 26.38 5.63
CA GLY A 98 -25.08 26.09 6.58
C GLY A 98 -25.55 24.63 6.51
N PHE A 99 -26.84 24.42 6.27
CA PHE A 99 -27.44 23.10 6.05
C PHE A 99 -26.72 22.28 4.96
N TRP A 100 -26.36 22.91 3.83
CA TRP A 100 -25.64 22.24 2.76
C TRP A 100 -24.23 21.83 3.17
N GLY A 101 -23.64 22.49 4.17
CA GLY A 101 -22.36 22.10 4.75
C GLY A 101 -22.43 20.69 5.37
N VAL A 102 -23.52 20.38 6.07
CA VAL A 102 -23.75 19.05 6.68
C VAL A 102 -23.90 17.97 5.59
N VAL A 103 -24.67 18.27 4.54
CA VAL A 103 -24.87 17.35 3.40
C VAL A 103 -23.54 17.07 2.70
N LEU A 104 -22.80 18.13 2.33
CA LEU A 104 -21.50 18.03 1.65
C LEU A 104 -20.49 17.27 2.51
N ALA A 105 -20.43 17.56 3.81
CA ALA A 105 -19.54 16.85 4.73
C ALA A 105 -19.90 15.37 4.89
N GLY A 106 -21.18 15.02 4.88
CA GLY A 106 -21.63 13.62 4.95
C GLY A 106 -21.20 12.81 3.72
N PHE A 107 -21.24 13.44 2.54
CA PHE A 107 -20.91 12.78 1.28
C PHE A 107 -19.40 12.74 0.98
N THR A 108 -18.64 13.73 1.44
CA THR A 108 -17.19 13.86 1.18
C THR A 108 -16.35 13.15 2.25
N PRO A 109 -15.07 12.81 1.97
CA PRO A 109 -14.18 12.17 2.95
C PRO A 109 -13.73 13.10 4.10
N LEU A 110 -14.48 14.17 4.37
CA LEU A 110 -14.21 15.05 5.49
C LEU A 110 -14.50 14.35 6.83
N PRO A 111 -13.78 14.68 7.91
CA PRO A 111 -14.04 14.11 9.23
C PRO A 111 -15.39 14.58 9.77
N TYR A 112 -16.44 13.80 9.54
CA TYR A 112 -17.80 14.24 9.84
C TYR A 112 -18.05 14.50 11.33
N LYS A 113 -17.35 13.82 12.26
CA LYS A 113 -17.38 14.15 13.70
C LYS A 113 -17.11 15.62 14.00
N VAL A 114 -16.22 16.25 13.23
CA VAL A 114 -15.91 17.68 13.37
C VAL A 114 -17.16 18.50 13.04
N ILE A 115 -17.89 18.12 11.99
CA ILE A 115 -19.10 18.78 11.53
C ILE A 115 -20.27 18.57 12.49
N ALA A 116 -20.40 17.37 13.06
CA ALA A 116 -21.39 17.07 14.08
C ALA A 116 -21.22 17.95 15.33
N TRP A 117 -19.99 18.07 15.83
CA TRP A 117 -19.70 18.94 16.98
C TRP A 117 -19.93 20.42 16.65
N LEU A 118 -19.45 20.90 15.49
CA LEU A 118 -19.63 22.30 15.08
C LEU A 118 -21.10 22.67 14.91
N ALA A 119 -21.92 21.78 14.35
CA ALA A 119 -23.36 22.01 14.27
C ALA A 119 -24.00 22.20 15.66
N GLY A 120 -23.46 21.52 16.69
CA GLY A 120 -23.84 21.71 18.08
C GLY A 120 -23.39 23.05 18.65
N ILE A 121 -22.12 23.41 18.42
CA ILE A 121 -21.51 24.67 18.89
C ILE A 121 -22.22 25.89 18.29
N PHE A 122 -22.61 25.81 17.01
CA PHE A 122 -23.34 26.87 16.30
C PHE A 122 -24.87 26.73 16.42
N GLU A 123 -25.36 25.93 17.37
CA GLU A 123 -26.78 25.81 17.72
C GLU A 123 -27.72 25.47 16.55
N MET A 124 -27.22 24.74 15.54
CA MET A 124 -28.04 24.28 14.42
C MET A 124 -29.16 23.38 14.94
N SER A 125 -30.40 23.58 14.48
CA SER A 125 -31.52 22.76 14.95
C SER A 125 -31.36 21.29 14.54
N LYS A 126 -31.76 20.39 15.45
CA LYS A 126 -31.54 18.94 15.33
C LYS A 126 -32.18 18.34 14.07
N LEU A 127 -33.33 18.86 13.64
CA LEU A 127 -34.08 18.33 12.51
C LEU A 127 -33.37 18.60 11.16
N PRO A 128 -33.01 19.85 10.80
CA PRO A 128 -32.15 20.13 9.64
C PRO A 128 -30.81 19.39 9.68
N PHE A 129 -30.16 19.29 10.85
CA PHE A 129 -28.93 18.51 10.99
C PHE A 129 -29.15 17.03 10.67
N SER A 130 -30.24 16.44 11.17
CA SER A 130 -30.59 15.02 10.94
C SER A 130 -30.88 14.74 9.48
N ILE A 131 -31.70 15.59 8.85
CA ILE A 131 -32.04 15.49 7.43
C ILE A 131 -30.77 15.63 6.58
N GLY A 132 -29.95 16.65 6.86
CA GLY A 132 -28.71 16.89 6.13
C GLY A 132 -27.73 15.73 6.26
N THR A 133 -27.62 15.14 7.45
CA THR A 133 -26.81 13.95 7.72
C THR A 133 -27.29 12.75 6.93
N PHE A 134 -28.60 12.48 6.95
CA PHE A 134 -29.18 11.36 6.22
C PHE A 134 -28.94 11.50 4.71
N ILE A 135 -29.25 12.67 4.14
CA ILE A 135 -29.06 12.96 2.72
C ILE A 135 -27.57 12.90 2.32
N GLY A 136 -26.67 13.39 3.17
CA GLY A 136 -25.24 13.38 2.89
C GLY A 136 -24.62 11.99 2.99
N ARG A 137 -24.96 11.21 4.03
CA ARG A 137 -24.28 9.95 4.33
C ARG A 137 -24.88 8.74 3.61
N LEU A 138 -26.20 8.68 3.42
CA LEU A 138 -26.83 7.52 2.78
C LEU A 138 -26.28 7.23 1.37
N PRO A 139 -26.14 8.21 0.46
CA PRO A 139 -25.61 7.95 -0.88
C PRO A 139 -24.16 7.42 -0.85
N ARG A 140 -23.32 7.98 0.03
CA ARG A 140 -21.93 7.53 0.20
C ARG A 140 -21.88 6.10 0.73
N PHE A 141 -22.62 5.80 1.78
CA PHE A 141 -22.63 4.46 2.37
C PHE A 141 -23.23 3.42 1.44
N LEU A 142 -24.24 3.77 0.64
CA LEU A 142 -24.73 2.92 -0.44
C LEU A 142 -23.63 2.66 -1.47
N ALA A 143 -22.97 3.70 -1.98
CA ALA A 143 -21.89 3.54 -2.96
C ALA A 143 -20.79 2.60 -2.45
N ILE A 144 -20.36 2.76 -1.19
CA ILE A 144 -19.32 1.92 -0.56
C ILE A 144 -19.81 0.49 -0.32
N ALA A 145 -21.03 0.30 0.16
CA ALA A 145 -21.60 -1.03 0.40
C ALA A 145 -21.76 -1.81 -0.91
N TYR A 146 -22.30 -1.18 -1.95
CA TYR A 146 -22.41 -1.82 -3.26
C TYR A 146 -21.05 -2.10 -3.89
N PHE A 147 -20.08 -1.20 -3.73
CA PHE A 147 -18.70 -1.46 -4.15
C PHE A 147 -18.11 -2.68 -3.43
N GLY A 148 -18.28 -2.78 -2.11
CA GLY A 148 -17.87 -3.95 -1.33
C GLY A 148 -18.54 -5.25 -1.77
N ASN A 149 -19.85 -5.22 -2.06
CA ASN A 149 -20.57 -6.38 -2.60
C ASN A 149 -20.11 -6.76 -4.02
N ILE A 150 -19.73 -5.81 -4.88
CA ILE A 150 -19.11 -6.12 -6.17
C ILE A 150 -17.76 -6.79 -5.93
N LEU A 151 -16.92 -6.25 -5.07
CA LEU A 151 -15.62 -6.83 -4.73
C LEU A 151 -15.75 -8.24 -4.15
N GLY A 152 -16.72 -8.49 -3.25
CA GLY A 152 -16.96 -9.81 -2.68
C GLY A 152 -17.47 -10.84 -3.69
N ARG A 153 -18.09 -10.38 -4.79
CA ARG A 153 -18.52 -11.25 -5.90
C ARG A 153 -17.43 -11.47 -6.95
N LEU A 154 -16.40 -10.62 -6.98
CA LEU A 154 -15.24 -10.84 -7.82
C LEU A 154 -14.37 -11.90 -7.15
N ASP A 155 -14.36 -13.10 -7.73
CA ASP A 155 -13.52 -14.19 -7.26
C ASP A 155 -12.05 -13.94 -7.63
N TYR A 156 -11.37 -13.09 -6.85
CA TYR A 156 -9.94 -12.87 -6.96
C TYR A 156 -9.14 -14.10 -6.54
N SER A 157 -9.76 -15.07 -5.84
CA SER A 157 -9.06 -16.29 -5.41
C SER A 157 -8.68 -17.14 -6.62
N ILE A 158 -9.56 -17.26 -7.62
CA ILE A 158 -9.26 -17.92 -8.89
C ILE A 158 -8.09 -17.23 -9.61
N LEU A 159 -8.08 -15.89 -9.64
CA LEU A 159 -6.99 -15.14 -10.27
C LEU A 159 -5.66 -15.37 -9.55
N ILE A 160 -5.64 -15.26 -8.22
CA ILE A 160 -4.43 -15.45 -7.42
C ILE A 160 -3.93 -16.90 -7.52
N GLU A 161 -4.82 -17.88 -7.46
CA GLU A 161 -4.48 -19.30 -7.65
C GLU A 161 -3.91 -19.54 -9.05
N THR A 162 -4.52 -18.95 -10.08
CA THR A 162 -4.04 -19.05 -11.46
C THR A 162 -2.65 -18.44 -11.60
N LEU A 163 -2.42 -17.25 -11.03
CA LEU A 163 -1.11 -16.59 -11.04
C LEU A 163 -0.06 -17.41 -10.30
N ASN A 164 -0.38 -17.96 -9.13
CA ASN A 164 0.52 -18.82 -8.37
C ASN A 164 0.85 -20.10 -9.13
N LYS A 165 -0.14 -20.73 -9.77
CA LYS A 165 0.06 -21.92 -10.60
C LYS A 165 1.00 -21.63 -11.77
N ILE A 166 0.81 -20.50 -12.45
CA ILE A 166 1.72 -20.06 -13.54
C ILE A 166 3.13 -19.82 -13.00
N ASN A 167 3.26 -19.15 -11.85
CA ASN A 167 4.56 -18.86 -11.23
C ASN A 167 5.33 -20.16 -10.90
N ILE A 168 4.64 -21.17 -10.35
CA ILE A 168 5.19 -22.49 -10.04
C ILE A 168 5.53 -23.28 -11.32
N GLN A 169 4.68 -23.24 -12.35
CA GLN A 169 4.96 -23.89 -13.63
C GLN A 169 6.21 -23.31 -14.30
N LEU A 170 6.35 -21.98 -14.30
CA LEU A 170 7.53 -21.30 -14.81
C LEU A 170 8.77 -21.60 -13.97
N PHE A 171 8.62 -21.71 -12.64
CA PHE A 171 9.70 -22.15 -11.75
C PHE A 171 10.22 -23.52 -12.17
N TYR A 172 9.36 -24.54 -12.28
CA TYR A 172 9.79 -25.88 -12.69
C TYR A 172 10.33 -25.91 -14.13
N ALA A 173 9.74 -25.15 -15.06
CA ALA A 173 10.24 -25.07 -16.43
C ALA A 173 11.72 -24.63 -16.50
N ILE A 174 12.18 -23.84 -15.52
CA ILE A 174 13.59 -23.44 -15.41
C ILE A 174 14.37 -24.41 -14.53
N ASN A 175 13.91 -24.63 -13.29
CA ASN A 175 14.66 -25.35 -12.26
C ASN A 175 14.82 -26.85 -12.56
N SER A 176 13.93 -27.48 -13.34
CA SER A 176 14.03 -28.91 -13.67
C SER A 176 15.00 -29.22 -14.82
N HIS A 177 15.50 -28.21 -15.55
CA HIS A 177 16.38 -28.39 -16.71
C HIS A 177 17.83 -28.08 -16.35
N TYR A 178 18.38 -28.83 -15.39
CA TYR A 178 19.73 -28.64 -14.89
C TYR A 178 20.76 -29.60 -15.49
N ASN A 179 22.03 -29.20 -15.45
CA ASN A 179 23.17 -30.05 -15.78
C ASN A 179 24.45 -29.48 -15.16
N MET A 180 25.47 -30.31 -15.00
CA MET A 180 26.71 -29.96 -14.30
C MET A 180 27.42 -28.70 -14.84
N PHE A 181 27.35 -28.47 -16.15
CA PHE A 181 27.95 -27.30 -16.78
C PHE A 181 27.19 -26.02 -16.41
N LEU A 182 25.86 -26.03 -16.55
CA LEU A 182 25.01 -24.91 -16.19
C LEU A 182 24.99 -24.66 -14.68
N ASP A 183 25.08 -25.70 -13.84
CA ASP A 183 25.17 -25.56 -12.38
C ASP A 183 26.37 -24.68 -11.98
N THR A 184 27.52 -24.97 -12.57
CA THR A 184 28.76 -24.21 -12.32
C THR A 184 28.60 -22.75 -12.75
N ILE A 185 28.07 -22.52 -13.96
CA ILE A 185 27.89 -21.16 -14.50
C ILE A 185 26.86 -20.38 -13.69
N MET A 186 25.71 -20.97 -13.38
CA MET A 186 24.62 -20.30 -12.68
C MET A 186 24.98 -20.03 -11.22
N ALA A 187 25.75 -20.89 -10.56
CA ALA A 187 26.32 -20.60 -9.25
C ALA A 187 27.26 -19.38 -9.30
N ILE A 188 28.16 -19.29 -10.28
CA ILE A 188 29.05 -18.13 -10.43
C ILE A 188 28.25 -16.85 -10.69
N ILE A 189 27.29 -16.91 -11.62
CA ILE A 189 26.44 -15.76 -11.96
C ILE A 189 25.63 -15.30 -10.75
N THR A 190 25.03 -16.23 -9.99
CA THR A 190 24.20 -15.87 -8.84
C THR A 190 25.00 -15.13 -7.77
N HIS A 191 26.20 -15.62 -7.44
CA HIS A 191 27.05 -15.01 -6.42
C HIS A 191 27.76 -13.73 -6.90
N SER A 192 27.67 -13.39 -8.19
CA SER A 192 28.30 -12.18 -8.76
C SER A 192 27.59 -10.87 -8.42
N ALA A 193 26.30 -10.90 -8.06
CA ALA A 193 25.44 -9.71 -7.93
C ALA A 193 26.01 -8.66 -6.97
N TYR A 194 26.25 -9.03 -5.71
CA TYR A 194 26.73 -8.11 -4.68
C TYR A 194 28.20 -7.69 -4.86
N PRO A 195 29.15 -8.61 -5.17
CA PRO A 195 30.53 -8.22 -5.44
C PRO A 195 30.65 -7.21 -6.59
N ILE A 196 29.96 -7.45 -7.71
CA ILE A 196 29.97 -6.52 -8.85
C ILE A 196 29.35 -5.18 -8.47
N ALA A 197 28.27 -5.19 -7.67
CA ALA A 197 27.66 -3.96 -7.19
C ALA A 197 28.62 -3.10 -6.34
N ILE A 198 29.38 -3.73 -5.44
CA ILE A 198 30.39 -3.06 -4.61
C ILE A 198 31.50 -2.46 -5.48
N VAL A 199 32.02 -3.24 -6.44
CA VAL A 199 33.06 -2.76 -7.37
C VAL A 199 32.55 -1.60 -8.21
N ILE A 200 31.34 -1.69 -8.76
CA ILE A 200 30.72 -0.63 -9.55
C ILE A 200 30.52 0.63 -8.72
N LEU A 201 30.07 0.50 -7.48
CA LEU A 201 29.89 1.63 -6.57
C LEU A 201 31.24 2.33 -6.31
N ALA A 202 32.28 1.55 -5.97
CA ALA A 202 33.62 2.08 -5.72
C ALA A 202 34.20 2.80 -6.96
N LEU A 203 34.15 2.15 -8.13
CA LEU A 203 34.63 2.74 -9.39
C LEU A 203 33.84 4.00 -9.77
N SER A 204 32.54 4.04 -9.48
CA SER A 204 31.70 5.21 -9.72
C SER A 204 32.15 6.41 -8.88
N PHE A 205 32.48 6.21 -7.60
CA PHE A 205 33.02 7.26 -6.73
C PHE A 205 34.42 7.72 -7.13
N LEU A 206 35.28 6.80 -7.58
CA LEU A 206 36.63 7.11 -8.03
C LEU A 206 36.63 7.92 -9.34
N LYS A 207 35.68 7.64 -10.25
CA LYS A 207 35.59 8.30 -11.55
C LYS A 207 34.84 9.64 -11.49
N ASP A 208 33.70 9.69 -10.80
CA ASP A 208 32.88 10.89 -10.64
C ASP A 208 32.06 10.79 -9.36
N ARG A 209 32.43 11.59 -8.34
CA ARG A 209 31.75 11.59 -7.04
C ARG A 209 30.25 11.83 -7.14
N ASN A 210 29.78 12.66 -8.08
CA ASN A 210 28.35 12.93 -8.23
C ASN A 210 27.62 11.75 -8.85
N PHE A 211 28.27 11.04 -9.77
CA PHE A 211 27.74 9.78 -10.29
C PHE A 211 27.75 8.68 -9.22
N GLY A 212 28.83 8.56 -8.44
CA GLY A 212 28.90 7.65 -7.28
C GLY A 212 27.76 7.86 -6.28
N LYS A 213 27.46 9.12 -5.92
CA LYS A 213 26.29 9.46 -5.08
C LYS A 213 24.97 8.97 -5.67
N LYS A 214 24.77 9.12 -6.99
CA LYS A 214 23.55 8.63 -7.66
C LYS A 214 23.43 7.11 -7.58
N VAL A 215 24.52 6.38 -7.81
CA VAL A 215 24.55 4.92 -7.68
C VAL A 215 24.23 4.51 -6.25
N PHE A 216 24.86 5.14 -5.25
CA PHE A 216 24.60 4.87 -3.83
C PHE A 216 23.13 5.10 -3.44
N ILE A 217 22.55 6.24 -3.82
CA ILE A 217 21.16 6.58 -3.50
C ILE A 217 20.20 5.60 -4.18
N ALA A 218 20.42 5.26 -5.46
CA ALA A 218 19.55 4.33 -6.17
C ALA A 218 19.55 2.94 -5.53
N LEU A 219 20.74 2.42 -5.18
CA LEU A 219 20.88 1.12 -4.52
C LEU A 219 20.24 1.12 -3.13
N THR A 220 20.43 2.20 -2.36
CA THR A 220 19.82 2.35 -1.04
C THR A 220 18.28 2.38 -1.13
N LEU A 221 17.74 3.16 -2.07
CA LEU A 221 16.29 3.22 -2.30
C LEU A 221 15.73 1.85 -2.71
N ALA A 222 16.40 1.19 -3.66
CA ALA A 222 15.98 -0.13 -4.12
C ALA A 222 16.04 -1.18 -3.00
N PHE A 223 17.08 -1.15 -2.16
CA PHE A 223 17.20 -1.99 -0.98
C PHE A 223 16.05 -1.74 0.02
N LEU A 224 15.79 -0.49 0.38
CA LEU A 224 14.72 -0.16 1.35
C LEU A 224 13.35 -0.64 0.87
N ILE A 225 13.04 -0.46 -0.42
CA ILE A 225 11.79 -0.93 -1.01
C ILE A 225 11.73 -2.46 -1.01
N ALA A 226 12.78 -3.14 -1.51
CA ALA A 226 12.82 -4.60 -1.56
C ALA A 226 12.75 -5.24 -0.16
N PHE A 227 13.50 -4.70 0.80
CA PHE A 227 13.51 -5.15 2.19
C PHE A 227 12.14 -4.95 2.85
N SER A 228 11.50 -3.79 2.65
CA SER A 228 10.15 -3.55 3.18
C SER A 228 9.15 -4.55 2.62
N LEU A 229 9.18 -4.78 1.29
CA LEU A 229 8.27 -5.73 0.64
C LEU A 229 8.51 -7.17 1.09
N LYS A 230 9.76 -7.57 1.38
CA LYS A 230 10.09 -8.90 1.93
C LYS A 230 9.27 -9.22 3.17
N TYR A 231 9.22 -8.32 4.14
CA TYR A 231 8.53 -8.57 5.40
C TYR A 231 7.03 -8.23 5.38
N ILE A 232 6.58 -7.39 4.44
CA ILE A 232 5.14 -7.14 4.23
C ILE A 232 4.47 -8.36 3.58
N ILE A 233 5.11 -8.95 2.58
CA ILE A 233 4.54 -10.07 1.81
C ILE A 233 4.88 -11.41 2.47
N ASN A 234 6.08 -11.53 3.03
CA ASN A 234 6.54 -12.70 3.78
C ASN A 234 6.36 -14.04 3.03
N GLU A 235 6.65 -14.04 1.72
CA GLU A 235 6.48 -15.21 0.88
C GLU A 235 7.54 -16.29 1.20
N PRO A 236 7.15 -17.56 1.40
CA PRO A 236 8.10 -18.64 1.62
C PRO A 236 8.92 -18.91 0.35
N ARG A 237 10.19 -19.27 0.50
CA ARG A 237 11.04 -19.64 -0.64
C ARG A 237 10.63 -20.97 -1.26
N PRO A 238 10.88 -21.18 -2.57
CA PRO A 238 10.53 -22.42 -3.25
C PRO A 238 11.01 -23.68 -2.52
N TYR A 239 12.26 -23.69 -2.04
CA TYR A 239 12.84 -24.84 -1.33
C TYR A 239 12.23 -25.18 0.03
N LEU A 240 11.39 -24.31 0.58
CA LEU A 240 10.68 -24.57 1.83
C LEU A 240 9.34 -25.27 1.60
N VAL A 241 8.73 -25.12 0.41
CA VAL A 241 7.33 -25.52 0.17
C VAL A 241 7.12 -26.41 -1.05
N LEU A 242 7.98 -26.32 -2.07
CA LEU A 242 7.92 -27.16 -3.26
C LEU A 242 8.73 -28.46 -3.06
N LYS A 243 8.46 -29.47 -3.91
CA LYS A 243 9.14 -30.77 -3.87
C LYS A 243 9.98 -30.95 -5.14
N ASN A 244 10.98 -31.83 -5.09
CA ASN A 244 11.83 -32.17 -6.25
C ASN A 244 12.53 -30.95 -6.87
N ILE A 245 13.12 -30.12 -6.02
CA ILE A 245 13.80 -28.89 -6.43
C ILE A 245 15.28 -29.17 -6.60
N HIS A 246 15.87 -28.63 -7.66
CA HIS A 246 17.31 -28.54 -7.80
C HIS A 246 17.83 -27.33 -7.04
N LEU A 247 18.45 -27.55 -5.88
CA LEU A 247 18.91 -26.48 -5.00
C LEU A 247 20.43 -26.41 -5.02
N LEU A 248 20.98 -25.30 -5.52
CA LEU A 248 22.42 -25.08 -5.64
C LEU A 248 22.98 -24.08 -4.61
N SER A 249 22.13 -23.27 -4.00
CA SER A 249 22.51 -22.28 -2.99
C SER A 249 21.41 -22.21 -1.95
N TYR A 250 21.79 -22.13 -0.68
CA TYR A 250 20.87 -21.80 0.39
C TYR A 250 20.92 -20.31 0.65
N GLU A 251 19.77 -19.74 0.95
CA GLU A 251 19.67 -18.41 1.53
C GLU A 251 19.16 -18.59 2.97
N ASP A 252 19.49 -17.65 3.85
CA ASP A 252 19.02 -17.66 5.23
C ASP A 252 17.48 -17.56 5.30
N TYR A 253 16.92 -17.51 6.50
CA TYR A 253 15.47 -17.44 6.81
C TYR A 253 14.73 -16.18 6.28
N GLU A 254 15.31 -15.47 5.31
CA GLU A 254 14.69 -14.31 4.68
C GLU A 254 13.57 -14.73 3.70
N PRO A 255 12.46 -13.98 3.63
CA PRO A 255 11.38 -14.19 2.66
C PRO A 255 11.85 -14.13 1.19
N SER A 256 11.13 -14.82 0.30
CA SER A 256 11.46 -14.91 -1.12
C SER A 256 11.24 -13.60 -1.87
N PHE A 257 10.01 -13.06 -1.83
CA PHE A 257 9.63 -11.89 -2.62
C PHE A 257 10.12 -10.56 -2.03
N PRO A 258 10.67 -9.62 -2.81
CA PRO A 258 11.26 -9.79 -4.14
C PRO A 258 12.72 -10.28 -4.06
N SER A 259 13.29 -10.66 -5.22
CA SER A 259 14.69 -11.06 -5.32
C SER A 259 15.64 -9.86 -5.19
N GLY A 260 16.39 -9.78 -4.09
CA GLY A 260 17.36 -8.71 -3.84
C GLY A 260 18.54 -8.68 -4.81
N HIS A 261 19.05 -9.86 -5.21
CA HIS A 261 20.10 -10.00 -6.22
C HIS A 261 19.65 -9.39 -7.56
N THR A 262 18.44 -9.71 -7.98
CA THR A 262 17.84 -9.17 -9.21
C THR A 262 17.63 -7.66 -9.09
N THR A 263 17.12 -7.19 -7.95
CA THR A 263 16.92 -5.75 -7.70
C THR A 263 18.19 -4.95 -7.88
N VAL A 264 19.29 -5.35 -7.22
CA VAL A 264 20.57 -4.66 -7.30
C VAL A 264 21.11 -4.65 -8.74
N ALA A 265 21.05 -5.79 -9.43
CA ALA A 265 21.57 -5.92 -10.79
C ALA A 265 20.81 -5.03 -11.78
N PHE A 266 19.46 -4.99 -11.69
CA PHE A 266 18.63 -4.13 -12.54
C PHE A 266 18.74 -2.64 -12.19
N THR A 267 18.98 -2.26 -10.92
CA THR A 267 19.28 -0.87 -10.56
C THR A 267 20.55 -0.38 -11.24
N ILE A 268 21.61 -1.18 -11.18
CA ILE A 268 22.90 -0.87 -11.80
C ILE A 268 22.78 -0.77 -13.32
N SER A 269 22.19 -1.76 -13.97
CA SER A 269 22.07 -1.76 -15.44
C SER A 269 21.28 -0.55 -15.94
N THR A 270 20.19 -0.19 -15.27
CA THR A 270 19.36 0.97 -15.61
C THR A 270 20.10 2.31 -15.46
N LEU A 271 20.82 2.48 -14.35
CA LEU A 271 21.65 3.67 -14.12
C LEU A 271 22.72 3.82 -15.20
N PHE A 272 23.45 2.73 -15.48
CA PHE A 272 24.55 2.74 -16.44
C PHE A 272 24.08 2.86 -17.87
N TYR A 273 22.88 2.39 -18.23
CA TYR A 273 22.27 2.64 -19.54
C TYR A 273 22.10 4.13 -19.83
N SER A 274 21.84 4.91 -18.79
CA SER A 274 21.70 6.36 -18.88
C SER A 274 23.03 7.11 -18.99
N TYR A 275 24.12 6.48 -18.55
CA TYR A 275 25.49 7.02 -18.64
C TYR A 275 26.17 6.61 -19.94
N SER A 276 26.07 5.34 -20.32
CA SER A 276 26.57 4.76 -21.56
C SER A 276 25.68 3.59 -21.98
N LYS A 277 24.98 3.75 -23.11
CA LYS A 277 24.08 2.70 -23.64
C LYS A 277 24.78 1.35 -23.80
N LYS A 278 26.02 1.35 -24.29
CA LYS A 278 26.81 0.12 -24.48
C LYS A 278 27.07 -0.60 -23.15
N ILE A 279 27.53 0.13 -22.14
CA ILE A 279 27.82 -0.45 -20.81
C ILE A 279 26.52 -0.90 -20.14
N GLY A 280 25.47 -0.09 -20.22
CA GLY A 280 24.15 -0.45 -19.69
C GLY A 280 23.56 -1.71 -20.32
N LEU A 281 23.71 -1.91 -21.63
CA LEU A 281 23.26 -3.15 -22.30
C LEU A 281 24.03 -4.37 -21.83
N ILE A 282 25.35 -4.27 -21.65
CA ILE A 282 26.17 -5.37 -21.10
C ILE A 282 25.71 -5.71 -19.68
N LEU A 283 25.51 -4.69 -18.85
CA LEU A 283 25.01 -4.88 -17.47
C LEU A 283 23.57 -5.37 -17.44
N LEU A 284 22.75 -5.05 -18.45
CA LEU A 284 21.39 -5.56 -18.56
C LEU A 284 21.39 -7.06 -18.89
N ILE A 285 22.25 -7.51 -19.80
CA ILE A 285 22.42 -8.95 -20.08
C ILE A 285 22.86 -9.66 -18.81
N TRP A 286 23.84 -9.12 -18.09
CA TRP A 286 24.26 -9.63 -16.79
C TRP A 286 23.10 -9.67 -15.78
N ALA A 287 22.30 -8.60 -15.67
CA ALA A 287 21.17 -8.55 -14.74
C ALA A 287 20.07 -9.58 -15.08
N ILE A 288 19.80 -9.81 -16.36
CA ILE A 288 18.90 -10.87 -16.83
C ILE A 288 19.44 -12.24 -16.42
N LEU A 289 20.74 -12.49 -16.62
CA LEU A 289 21.39 -13.73 -16.21
C LEU A 289 21.37 -13.93 -14.69
N VAL A 290 21.60 -12.87 -13.91
CA VAL A 290 21.44 -12.90 -12.45
C VAL A 290 20.03 -13.30 -12.10
N GLY A 291 19.02 -12.65 -12.67
CA GLY A 291 17.61 -12.98 -12.42
C GLY A 291 17.27 -14.43 -12.77
N TYR A 292 17.69 -14.90 -13.94
CA TYR A 292 17.51 -16.29 -14.37
C TYR A 292 18.18 -17.27 -13.40
N SER A 293 19.42 -16.98 -12.99
CA SER A 293 20.16 -17.83 -12.04
C SER A 293 19.43 -18.02 -10.72
N ARG A 294 18.66 -17.02 -10.24
CA ARG A 294 17.92 -17.11 -8.97
C ARG A 294 16.81 -18.15 -8.99
N VAL A 295 16.14 -18.30 -10.13
CA VAL A 295 15.15 -19.36 -10.33
C VAL A 295 15.86 -20.69 -10.54
N TYR A 296 16.92 -20.69 -11.35
CA TYR A 296 17.69 -21.88 -11.66
C TYR A 296 18.27 -22.55 -10.40
N VAL A 297 18.87 -21.79 -9.49
CA VAL A 297 19.48 -22.33 -8.25
C VAL A 297 18.44 -22.69 -7.17
N GLY A 298 17.15 -22.47 -7.41
CA GLY A 298 16.05 -22.96 -6.57
C GLY A 298 15.61 -22.04 -5.42
N VAL A 299 16.04 -20.77 -5.39
CA VAL A 299 15.83 -19.88 -4.23
C VAL A 299 14.78 -18.77 -4.42
N HIS A 300 14.30 -18.55 -5.64
CA HIS A 300 13.25 -17.57 -5.96
C HIS A 300 12.30 -18.06 -7.04
N TYR A 301 11.06 -17.58 -6.99
CA TYR A 301 10.11 -17.72 -8.07
C TYR A 301 10.37 -16.71 -9.20
N PRO A 302 9.90 -16.98 -10.43
CA PRO A 302 9.94 -16.03 -11.54
C PRO A 302 9.30 -14.66 -11.21
N TYR A 303 8.21 -14.62 -10.44
CA TYR A 303 7.59 -13.35 -10.05
C TYR A 303 8.43 -12.53 -9.06
N ASP A 304 9.21 -13.16 -8.18
CA ASP A 304 10.16 -12.47 -7.29
C ASP A 304 11.25 -11.77 -8.10
N VAL A 305 11.71 -12.43 -9.16
CA VAL A 305 12.70 -11.93 -10.11
C VAL A 305 12.10 -10.77 -10.92
N LEU A 306 10.87 -10.92 -11.42
CA LEU A 306 10.19 -9.87 -12.15
C LEU A 306 9.97 -8.62 -11.29
N ALA A 307 9.46 -8.80 -10.06
CA ALA A 307 9.28 -7.71 -9.11
C ALA A 307 10.62 -7.05 -8.75
N GLY A 308 11.66 -7.85 -8.51
CA GLY A 308 13.01 -7.35 -8.28
C GLY A 308 13.52 -6.49 -9.43
N ALA A 309 13.33 -6.94 -10.67
CA ALA A 309 13.69 -6.20 -11.88
C ALA A 309 12.91 -4.88 -12.00
N ILE A 310 11.59 -4.89 -11.76
CA ILE A 310 10.74 -3.69 -11.79
C ILE A 310 11.24 -2.66 -10.76
N ILE A 311 11.45 -3.08 -9.50
CA ILE A 311 11.98 -2.21 -8.45
C ILE A 311 13.32 -1.62 -8.88
N GLY A 312 14.21 -2.46 -9.42
CA GLY A 312 15.53 -2.04 -9.87
C GLY A 312 15.46 -0.98 -10.96
N ILE A 313 14.66 -1.21 -12.00
CA ILE A 313 14.43 -0.29 -13.12
C ILE A 313 13.84 1.03 -12.63
N VAL A 314 12.79 0.97 -11.81
CA VAL A 314 12.12 2.17 -11.29
C VAL A 314 13.10 3.01 -10.47
N CYS A 315 13.83 2.41 -9.53
CA CYS A 315 14.79 3.13 -8.69
C CYS A 315 15.93 3.73 -9.52
N GLY A 316 16.48 2.98 -10.46
CA GLY A 316 17.53 3.49 -11.36
C GLY A 316 17.03 4.65 -12.24
N TYR A 317 15.82 4.53 -12.80
CA TYR A 317 15.22 5.55 -13.65
C TYR A 317 14.91 6.84 -12.88
N LEU A 318 14.35 6.73 -11.66
CA LEU A 318 13.98 7.88 -10.83
C LEU A 318 15.19 8.81 -10.61
N ILE A 319 16.36 8.24 -10.32
CA ILE A 319 17.59 9.01 -10.06
C ILE A 319 18.13 9.72 -11.31
N VAL A 320 17.92 9.15 -12.50
CA VAL A 320 18.36 9.76 -13.77
C VAL A 320 17.35 10.78 -14.30
N SER A 321 16.07 10.60 -13.97
CA SER A 321 14.98 11.41 -14.52
C SER A 321 15.18 12.90 -14.24
N LYS A 322 15.08 13.73 -15.28
CA LYS A 322 15.24 15.20 -15.16
C LYS A 322 14.19 15.84 -14.23
N ARG A 323 13.04 15.19 -14.04
CA ARG A 323 11.95 15.65 -13.14
C ARG A 323 12.33 15.60 -11.65
N ILE A 324 13.25 14.71 -11.25
CA ILE A 324 13.67 14.56 -9.84
C ILE A 324 14.90 15.40 -9.49
N LYS A 325 15.59 15.99 -10.48
CA LYS A 325 16.70 16.94 -10.25
C LYS A 325 16.31 18.14 -9.38
N GLY A 326 15.02 18.51 -9.35
CA GLY A 326 14.51 19.56 -8.46
C GLY A 326 14.48 19.17 -6.97
N LEU A 327 14.22 17.90 -6.66
CA LEU A 327 14.18 17.35 -5.30
C LEU A 327 15.58 17.08 -4.74
N LEU A 328 16.51 16.59 -5.57
CA LEU A 328 17.89 16.32 -5.13
C LEU A 328 18.70 17.60 -4.87
N LYS A 329 18.35 18.73 -5.49
CA LYS A 329 18.92 20.05 -5.16
C LYS A 329 18.69 20.50 -3.72
N LEU A 330 17.70 19.93 -3.02
CA LEU A 330 17.48 20.18 -1.58
C LEU A 330 18.50 19.46 -0.69
N PHE A 331 19.08 18.36 -1.17
CA PHE A 331 20.10 17.57 -0.45
C PHE A 331 21.53 17.98 -0.81
N GLU A 332 21.74 18.72 -1.91
CA GLU A 332 23.05 19.30 -2.27
C GLU A 332 23.33 20.64 -1.56
N ARG A 333 22.39 21.14 -0.72
CA ARG A 333 22.53 22.39 0.06
C ARG A 333 23.06 22.19 1.48
N TYR A 334 23.45 20.98 1.85
CA TYR A 334 24.10 20.64 3.12
C TYR A 334 25.33 19.77 2.86
#